data_AF-A0A9D7RI88-F1
#
_entry.id   AF-A0A9D7RI88-F1
#
_cell.length_a   1.000
_cell.length_b   1.000
_cell.length_c   1.000
_cell.angle_alpha   90.00
_cell.angle_beta   90.00
_cell.angle_gamma   90.00
#
_symmetry.space_group_name_H-M   'P 1'
#
loop_
_entity.id
_entity.type
_entity.pdbx_description
1 polymer ?
#
loop_
_entity_poly.entity_id
_entity_poly.type
_entity_poly.pdbx_seq_one_letter_code
_entity_poly.pdbx_strand_id
1 'polypeptide(L)'
;MFGYTMTPNSVNILIDGQMRTVDKSHANHAAVLSVLRDIPSIGEAVAVSRLRKLIDIPAYVALATLGRVTICKDAVLYNGVEVRGVISDRLLELLNGGFDVGPLGLLLNRVMLNPVQSARDELYLWLERSKMPLTADGCFLAYKKVRSDYKSYHDGATDNSIGTKLPPMDDVDTDRTNTCSRGYHFCSHDYLPSYYGSEGRVVVVKVAPEDVRAIPDDYDNAKGRASTYEIVGEVPEKDAEFAFVGRPVVTHYGTYGDSAAGDGSVSLDDRWAGMEEEEDEDDPFLRDDDDDDAAGDVNYVVDDDDKTAEQNAPILPPADALPAMEHPEPTAWWHVLLRR
;
A
#
# COMPACT_ATOMS: atom_id res chain seq x y z
N MET A 1 -1.72 -21.74 -29.99
CA MET A 1 -1.20 -22.77 -29.08
C MET A 1 -1.84 -22.52 -27.73
N PHE A 2 -2.49 -23.53 -27.16
CA PHE A 2 -3.09 -23.48 -25.83
C PHE A 2 -2.33 -24.45 -24.93
N GLY A 3 -1.96 -24.00 -23.75
CA GLY A 3 -1.33 -24.82 -22.73
C GLY A 3 -1.53 -24.18 -21.38
N TYR A 4 -1.51 -24.98 -20.31
CA TYR A 4 -1.57 -24.42 -18.97
C TYR A 4 -0.80 -25.29 -17.99
N THR A 5 -0.37 -24.68 -16.90
CA THR A 5 0.25 -25.35 -15.76
C THR A 5 -0.38 -24.80 -14.49
N MET A 6 -0.71 -25.68 -13.56
CA MET A 6 -1.32 -25.30 -12.28
C MET A 6 -0.33 -25.57 -11.17
N THR A 7 -0.09 -24.56 -10.34
CA THR A 7 0.62 -24.67 -9.07
C THR A 7 -0.39 -24.58 -7.92
N PRO A 8 0.02 -24.82 -6.67
CA PRO A 8 -0.88 -24.61 -5.53
C PRO A 8 -1.40 -23.17 -5.42
N ASN A 9 -0.69 -22.17 -5.95
CA ASN A 9 -0.99 -20.75 -5.73
C ASN A 9 -1.30 -19.96 -7.01
N SER A 10 -1.09 -20.55 -8.18
CA SER A 10 -1.29 -19.86 -9.46
C SER A 10 -1.57 -20.82 -10.62
N VAL A 11 -2.17 -20.27 -11.65
CA VAL A 11 -2.45 -20.94 -12.92
C VAL A 11 -1.73 -20.16 -14.02
N ASN A 12 -0.74 -20.79 -14.65
CA ASN A 12 -0.02 -20.22 -15.80
C ASN A 12 -0.70 -20.71 -17.07
N ILE A 13 -1.23 -19.81 -17.89
CA ILE A 13 -2.00 -20.12 -19.09
C ILE A 13 -1.30 -19.52 -20.30
N LEU A 14 -0.88 -20.35 -21.24
CA LEU A 14 -0.39 -19.95 -22.55
C LEU A 14 -1.57 -19.90 -23.53
N ILE A 15 -2.01 -18.70 -23.89
CA ILE A 15 -3.02 -18.45 -24.93
C ILE A 15 -2.47 -17.43 -25.92
N ASP A 16 -2.65 -17.70 -27.22
CA ASP A 16 -2.24 -16.79 -28.30
C ASP A 16 -0.75 -16.41 -28.28
N GLY A 17 0.10 -17.31 -27.78
CA GLY A 17 1.55 -17.11 -27.68
C GLY A 17 1.99 -16.25 -26.48
N GLN A 18 1.05 -15.82 -25.64
CA GLN A 18 1.33 -15.10 -24.40
C GLN A 18 1.06 -15.99 -23.20
N MET A 19 2.03 -16.05 -22.29
CA MET A 19 1.83 -16.66 -20.98
C MET A 19 1.17 -15.63 -20.07
N ARG A 20 0.05 -16.01 -19.45
CA ARG A 20 -0.68 -15.23 -18.45
C ARG A 20 -0.71 -15.99 -17.15
N THR A 21 -0.33 -15.33 -16.07
CA THR A 21 -0.37 -15.91 -14.73
C THR A 21 -1.60 -15.42 -14.00
N VAL A 22 -2.48 -16.33 -13.62
CA VAL A 22 -3.66 -16.07 -12.80
C VAL A 22 -3.36 -16.62 -11.41
N ASP A 23 -2.93 -15.78 -10.50
CA ASP A 23 -2.66 -16.17 -9.11
C ASP A 23 -3.97 -16.28 -8.30
N LYS A 24 -3.89 -16.84 -7.09
CA LYS A 24 -5.05 -17.01 -6.19
C LYS A 24 -5.78 -15.71 -5.85
N SER A 25 -5.08 -14.58 -5.84
CA SER A 25 -5.65 -13.26 -5.50
C SER A 25 -6.41 -12.63 -6.67
N HIS A 26 -6.19 -13.12 -7.91
CA HIS A 26 -6.88 -12.63 -9.10
C HIS A 26 -8.40 -12.82 -8.98
N ALA A 27 -9.17 -11.77 -9.28
CA ALA A 27 -10.64 -11.76 -9.11
C ALA A 27 -11.35 -12.93 -9.84
N ASN A 28 -10.86 -13.29 -11.03
CA ASN A 28 -11.38 -14.41 -11.82
C ASN A 28 -10.71 -15.77 -11.56
N HIS A 29 -9.82 -15.92 -10.57
CA HIS A 29 -9.08 -17.17 -10.32
C HIS A 29 -10.00 -18.39 -10.20
N ALA A 30 -11.08 -18.28 -9.40
CA ALA A 30 -12.05 -19.36 -9.24
C ALA A 30 -12.78 -19.72 -10.54
N ALA A 31 -13.13 -18.73 -11.35
CA ALA A 31 -13.78 -18.92 -12.65
C ALA A 31 -12.82 -19.51 -13.70
N VAL A 32 -11.54 -19.13 -13.67
CA VAL A 32 -10.51 -19.72 -14.51
C VAL A 32 -10.32 -21.19 -14.17
N LEU A 33 -10.25 -21.53 -12.88
CA LEU A 33 -10.16 -22.92 -12.43
C LEU A 33 -11.36 -23.77 -12.86
N SER A 34 -12.59 -23.24 -12.78
CA SER A 34 -13.77 -24.00 -13.22
C SER A 34 -13.72 -24.28 -14.72
N VAL A 35 -13.36 -23.27 -15.54
CA VAL A 35 -13.23 -23.45 -16.99
C VAL A 35 -12.14 -24.46 -17.34
N LEU A 36 -11.00 -24.45 -16.65
CA LEU A 36 -9.93 -25.44 -16.86
C LEU A 36 -10.36 -26.85 -16.49
N ARG A 37 -11.10 -27.03 -15.39
CA ARG A 37 -11.63 -28.33 -14.97
C ARG A 37 -12.67 -28.89 -15.95
N ASP A 38 -13.45 -28.00 -16.56
CA ASP A 38 -14.52 -28.37 -17.48
C ASP A 38 -14.05 -28.61 -18.92
N ILE A 39 -12.76 -28.40 -19.25
CA ILE A 39 -12.19 -28.61 -20.60
C ILE A 39 -12.62 -29.95 -21.21
N PRO A 40 -12.54 -31.11 -20.51
CA PRO A 40 -12.95 -32.39 -21.08
C PRO A 40 -14.43 -32.44 -21.52
N SER A 41 -15.28 -31.64 -20.88
CA SER A 41 -16.72 -31.60 -21.15
C SER A 41 -17.12 -30.55 -22.18
N ILE A 42 -16.48 -29.37 -22.18
CA ILE A 42 -16.85 -28.25 -23.07
C ILE A 42 -16.00 -28.17 -24.34
N GLY A 43 -14.87 -28.88 -24.38
CA GLY A 43 -13.91 -28.85 -25.47
C GLY A 43 -12.98 -27.63 -25.45
N GLU A 44 -11.78 -27.79 -26.01
CA GLU A 44 -10.71 -26.80 -25.96
C GLU A 44 -11.12 -25.45 -26.58
N ALA A 45 -11.77 -25.45 -27.74
CA ALA A 45 -12.16 -24.20 -28.41
C ALA A 45 -13.10 -23.33 -27.56
N VAL A 46 -14.05 -23.95 -26.84
CA VAL A 46 -14.98 -23.25 -25.95
C VAL A 46 -14.25 -22.78 -24.68
N ALA A 47 -13.39 -23.62 -24.11
CA ALA A 47 -12.59 -23.27 -22.96
C ALA A 47 -11.68 -22.08 -23.24
N VAL A 48 -10.94 -22.09 -24.35
CA VAL A 48 -10.06 -20.98 -24.77
C VAL A 48 -10.87 -19.70 -24.96
N SER A 49 -12.06 -19.76 -25.57
CA SER A 49 -12.94 -18.60 -25.72
C SER A 49 -13.41 -18.02 -24.38
N ARG A 50 -13.76 -18.88 -23.41
CA ARG A 50 -14.14 -18.45 -22.06
C ARG A 50 -12.96 -17.89 -21.28
N LEU A 51 -11.81 -18.57 -21.32
CA LEU A 51 -10.58 -18.12 -20.67
C LEU A 51 -10.15 -16.77 -21.20
N ARG A 52 -10.18 -16.55 -22.52
CA ARG A 52 -9.89 -15.24 -23.12
C ARG A 52 -10.69 -14.12 -22.46
N LYS A 53 -11.97 -14.33 -22.19
CA LYS A 53 -12.81 -13.31 -21.52
C LYS A 53 -12.47 -13.14 -20.04
N LEU A 54 -12.10 -14.23 -19.35
CA LEU A 54 -11.76 -14.21 -17.93
C LEU A 54 -10.37 -13.62 -17.65
N ILE A 55 -9.44 -13.72 -18.61
CA ILE A 55 -8.07 -13.23 -18.54
C ILE A 55 -7.87 -11.90 -19.29
N ASP A 56 -8.91 -11.38 -19.94
CA ASP A 56 -8.91 -10.04 -20.52
C ASP A 56 -9.05 -9.01 -19.40
N ILE A 57 -7.91 -8.77 -18.74
CA ILE A 57 -7.80 -7.84 -17.62
C ILE A 57 -8.29 -6.43 -18.01
N PRO A 58 -7.94 -5.87 -19.20
CA PRO A 58 -8.53 -4.60 -19.66
C PRO A 58 -10.07 -4.61 -19.71
N ALA A 59 -10.67 -5.67 -20.24
CA ALA A 59 -12.13 -5.78 -20.27
C ALA A 59 -12.74 -5.91 -18.87
N TYR A 60 -12.09 -6.65 -17.98
CA TYR A 60 -12.50 -6.74 -16.57
C TYR A 60 -12.45 -5.37 -15.87
N VAL A 61 -11.34 -4.64 -15.99
CA VAL A 61 -11.18 -3.30 -15.41
C VAL A 61 -12.24 -2.34 -15.96
N ALA A 62 -12.47 -2.36 -17.27
CA ALA A 62 -13.53 -1.56 -17.89
C ALA A 62 -14.91 -1.93 -17.32
N LEU A 63 -15.25 -3.21 -17.22
CA LEU A 63 -16.53 -3.64 -16.65
C LEU A 63 -16.68 -3.23 -15.18
N ALA A 64 -15.67 -3.52 -14.35
CA ALA A 64 -15.69 -3.28 -12.91
C ALA A 64 -15.71 -1.79 -12.56
N THR A 65 -15.16 -0.94 -13.43
CA THR A 65 -15.18 0.52 -13.27
C THR A 65 -16.33 1.20 -14.01
N LEU A 66 -17.29 0.45 -14.57
CA LEU A 66 -18.42 0.95 -15.36
C LEU A 66 -17.98 1.75 -16.61
N GLY A 67 -16.89 1.33 -17.24
CA GLY A 67 -16.29 1.93 -18.43
C GLY A 67 -15.45 3.18 -18.14
N ARG A 68 -15.31 3.57 -16.87
CA ARG A 68 -14.52 4.76 -16.51
C ARG A 68 -13.05 4.53 -16.82
N VAL A 69 -12.47 3.41 -16.39
CA VAL A 69 -11.08 3.08 -16.69
C VAL A 69 -11.04 2.15 -17.90
N THR A 70 -10.36 2.58 -18.96
CA THR A 70 -10.11 1.75 -20.13
C THR A 70 -8.61 1.66 -20.35
N ILE A 71 -8.08 0.44 -20.46
CA ILE A 71 -6.66 0.21 -20.73
C ILE A 71 -6.54 -0.18 -22.21
N CYS A 72 -5.95 0.71 -23.00
CA CYS A 72 -5.61 0.46 -24.39
C CYS A 72 -4.17 -0.06 -24.48
N LYS A 73 -3.72 -0.36 -25.70
CA LYS A 73 -2.36 -0.88 -25.94
C LYS A 73 -1.28 0.10 -25.48
N ASP A 74 -1.48 1.39 -25.75
CA ASP A 74 -0.45 2.43 -25.58
C ASP A 74 -0.91 3.57 -24.64
N ALA A 75 -2.10 3.45 -24.04
CA ALA A 75 -2.66 4.51 -23.19
C ALA A 75 -3.67 3.95 -22.16
N VAL A 76 -3.78 4.63 -21.03
CA VAL A 76 -4.85 4.42 -20.04
C VAL A 76 -5.79 5.61 -20.09
N LEU A 77 -7.09 5.36 -20.16
CA LEU A 77 -8.12 6.40 -20.21
C LEU A 77 -8.98 6.37 -18.95
N TYR A 78 -9.32 7.55 -18.43
CA TYR A 78 -10.37 7.76 -17.44
C TYR A 78 -11.50 8.61 -18.04
N ASN A 79 -12.72 8.09 -18.12
CA ASN A 79 -13.87 8.71 -18.79
C ASN A 79 -13.56 9.17 -20.22
N GLY A 80 -12.72 8.41 -20.95
CA GLY A 80 -12.30 8.72 -22.31
C GLY A 80 -11.19 9.75 -22.43
N VAL A 81 -10.70 10.32 -21.33
CA VAL A 81 -9.55 11.23 -21.29
C VAL A 81 -8.30 10.44 -20.91
N GLU A 82 -7.20 10.70 -21.61
CA GLU A 82 -5.92 10.05 -21.31
C GLU A 82 -5.42 10.43 -19.91
N VAL A 83 -5.13 9.41 -19.10
CA VAL A 83 -4.41 9.53 -17.84
C VAL A 83 -2.93 9.37 -18.16
N ARG A 84 -2.13 10.33 -17.73
CA ARG A 84 -0.66 10.33 -17.87
C ARG A 84 0.00 10.26 -16.51
N GLY A 85 1.25 9.83 -16.48
CA GLY A 85 2.10 9.80 -15.30
C GLY A 85 2.38 8.39 -14.80
N VAL A 86 2.97 8.29 -13.61
CA VAL A 86 3.53 7.04 -13.07
C VAL A 86 2.51 5.90 -13.06
N ILE A 87 1.25 6.19 -12.74
CA ILE A 87 0.19 5.17 -12.67
C ILE A 87 -0.16 4.57 -14.04
N SER A 88 -0.23 5.38 -15.10
CA SER A 88 -0.55 4.91 -16.44
C SER A 88 0.59 4.08 -17.00
N ASP A 89 1.82 4.56 -16.79
CA ASP A 89 3.03 3.89 -17.28
C ASP A 89 3.17 2.53 -16.60
N ARG A 90 2.94 2.47 -15.29
CA ARG A 90 2.98 1.23 -14.52
C ARG A 90 1.88 0.24 -14.91
N LEU A 91 0.66 0.71 -15.15
CA LEU A 91 -0.44 -0.11 -15.66
C LEU A 91 -0.07 -0.76 -17.00
N LEU A 92 0.48 0.02 -17.92
CA LEU A 92 0.88 -0.48 -19.25
C LEU A 92 2.07 -1.44 -19.15
N GLU A 93 3.09 -1.12 -18.36
CA GLU A 93 4.25 -1.97 -18.14
C GLU A 93 3.86 -3.33 -17.56
N LEU A 94 3.08 -3.35 -16.48
CA LEU A 94 2.63 -4.57 -15.82
C LEU A 94 1.73 -5.41 -16.74
N LEU A 95 0.80 -4.77 -17.45
CA LEU A 95 -0.07 -5.46 -18.38
C LEU A 95 0.73 -6.08 -19.54
N ASN A 96 1.72 -5.35 -20.09
CA ASN A 96 2.61 -5.87 -21.14
C ASN A 96 3.52 -6.99 -20.63
N GLY A 97 3.88 -6.97 -19.35
CA GLY A 97 4.57 -8.06 -18.65
C GLY A 97 3.68 -9.27 -18.33
N GLY A 98 2.37 -9.21 -18.62
CA GLY A 98 1.42 -10.30 -18.36
C GLY A 98 0.96 -10.40 -16.91
N PHE A 99 1.18 -9.38 -16.08
CA PHE A 99 0.74 -9.31 -14.69
C PHE A 99 -0.73 -8.87 -14.59
N ASP A 100 -1.38 -9.26 -13.48
CA ASP A 100 -2.72 -8.76 -13.17
C ASP A 100 -2.66 -7.28 -12.74
N VAL A 101 -3.26 -6.43 -13.56
CA VAL A 101 -3.40 -4.99 -13.30
C VAL A 101 -4.78 -4.60 -12.79
N GLY A 102 -5.66 -5.57 -12.54
CA GLY A 102 -7.02 -5.36 -12.02
C GLY A 102 -7.05 -4.47 -10.77
N PRO A 103 -6.31 -4.82 -9.70
CA PRO A 103 -6.26 -4.02 -8.47
C PRO A 103 -5.79 -2.58 -8.71
N LEU A 104 -4.81 -2.39 -9.60
CA LEU A 104 -4.26 -1.07 -9.92
C LEU A 104 -5.23 -0.24 -10.76
N GLY A 105 -5.96 -0.86 -11.69
CA GLY A 105 -7.01 -0.19 -12.47
C GLY A 105 -8.21 0.22 -11.60
N LEU A 106 -8.58 -0.60 -10.62
CA LEU A 106 -9.60 -0.27 -9.62
C LEU A 106 -9.13 0.83 -8.67
N LEU A 107 -7.86 0.79 -8.25
CA LEU A 107 -7.23 1.86 -7.49
C LEU A 107 -7.30 3.17 -8.26
N LEU A 108 -6.89 3.21 -9.53
CA LEU A 108 -6.98 4.41 -10.37
C LEU A 108 -8.40 4.98 -10.40
N ASN A 109 -9.42 4.13 -10.60
CA ASN A 109 -10.81 4.59 -10.56
C ASN A 109 -11.15 5.26 -9.23
N ARG A 110 -10.71 4.67 -8.11
CA ARG A 110 -10.93 5.17 -6.75
C ARG A 110 -10.17 6.46 -6.48
N VAL A 111 -8.93 6.59 -6.94
CA VAL A 111 -8.16 7.84 -6.89
C VAL A 111 -8.94 8.95 -7.60
N MET A 112 -9.41 8.69 -8.81
CA MET A 112 -10.13 9.70 -9.61
C MET A 112 -11.49 10.09 -9.00
N LEU A 113 -12.09 9.22 -8.17
CA LEU A 113 -13.31 9.52 -7.41
C LEU A 113 -13.05 10.38 -6.17
N ASN A 114 -11.79 10.57 -5.74
CA ASN A 114 -11.48 11.44 -4.62
C ASN A 114 -11.87 12.90 -4.96
N PRO A 115 -12.67 13.57 -4.11
CA PRO A 115 -13.10 14.95 -4.35
C PRO A 115 -11.97 15.98 -4.19
N VAL A 116 -10.87 15.62 -3.52
CA VAL A 116 -9.74 16.51 -3.22
C VAL A 116 -8.64 16.28 -4.27
N GLN A 117 -8.42 17.27 -5.14
CA GLN A 117 -7.40 17.19 -6.20
C GLN A 117 -6.00 16.95 -5.63
N SER A 118 -5.60 17.69 -4.59
CA SER A 118 -4.27 17.53 -3.98
C SER A 118 -4.06 16.12 -3.44
N ALA A 119 -5.08 15.51 -2.82
CA ALA A 119 -5.01 14.13 -2.35
C ALA A 119 -4.83 13.12 -3.51
N ARG A 120 -5.39 13.38 -4.70
CA ARG A 120 -5.15 12.54 -5.89
C ARG A 120 -3.69 12.56 -6.30
N ASP A 121 -3.09 13.74 -6.29
CA ASP A 121 -1.70 13.94 -6.71
C ASP A 121 -0.72 13.41 -5.65
N GLU A 122 -1.05 13.59 -4.36
CA GLU A 122 -0.23 13.20 -3.21
C GLU A 122 -0.25 11.70 -2.92
N LEU A 123 -1.35 10.99 -3.19
CA LEU A 123 -1.49 9.58 -2.82
C LEU A 123 -0.43 8.69 -3.47
N TYR A 124 0.09 9.08 -4.63
CA TYR A 124 1.20 8.36 -5.27
C TYR A 124 2.46 8.40 -4.40
N LEU A 125 2.77 9.52 -3.74
CA LEU A 125 3.90 9.63 -2.81
C LEU A 125 3.80 8.60 -1.68
N TRP A 126 2.59 8.42 -1.14
CA TRP A 126 2.32 7.41 -0.12
C TRP A 126 2.52 5.98 -0.66
N LEU A 127 2.00 5.68 -1.86
CA LEU A 127 2.12 4.35 -2.46
C LEU A 127 3.57 3.98 -2.75
N GLU A 128 4.39 4.95 -3.15
CA GLU A 128 5.83 4.76 -3.38
C GLU A 128 6.59 4.51 -2.07
N ARG A 129 6.23 5.23 -1.00
CA ARG A 129 6.96 5.17 0.28
C ARG A 129 6.56 4.01 1.18
N SER A 130 5.26 3.74 1.28
CA SER A 130 4.69 3.02 2.42
C SER A 130 5.00 1.53 2.43
N LYS A 131 5.31 0.94 1.27
CA LYS A 131 5.48 -0.52 1.06
C LYS A 131 4.27 -1.34 1.55
N MET A 132 3.10 -0.71 1.66
CA MET A 132 1.88 -1.37 2.09
C MET A 132 1.13 -2.01 0.91
N PRO A 133 0.40 -3.11 1.13
CA PRO A 133 -0.24 -3.83 0.04
C PRO A 133 -1.51 -3.12 -0.44
N LEU A 134 -1.80 -3.28 -1.73
CA LEU A 134 -3.12 -2.99 -2.29
C LEU A 134 -4.11 -4.09 -1.92
N THR A 135 -5.39 -3.79 -2.01
CA THR A 135 -6.45 -4.81 -1.93
C THR A 135 -7.01 -5.09 -3.32
N ALA A 136 -7.57 -6.29 -3.51
CA ALA A 136 -8.14 -6.69 -4.81
C ALA A 136 -9.26 -5.77 -5.32
N ASP A 137 -9.94 -5.02 -4.43
CA ASP A 137 -10.95 -4.04 -4.82
C ASP A 137 -10.38 -2.64 -5.13
N GLY A 138 -9.06 -2.42 -5.03
CA GLY A 138 -8.44 -1.12 -5.31
C GLY A 138 -8.44 -0.17 -4.12
N CYS A 139 -8.43 -0.69 -2.89
CA CYS A 139 -8.03 0.06 -1.70
C CYS A 139 -6.55 -0.25 -1.38
N PHE A 140 -6.05 0.32 -0.28
CA PHE A 140 -4.75 -0.06 0.27
C PHE A 140 -4.88 -0.33 1.77
N LEU A 141 -3.98 -1.16 2.30
CA LEU A 141 -3.85 -1.34 3.74
C LEU A 141 -2.88 -0.31 4.31
N ALA A 142 -3.06 0.02 5.57
CA ALA A 142 -2.15 0.82 6.36
C ALA A 142 -2.22 0.37 7.83
N TYR A 143 -1.38 0.95 8.67
CA TYR A 143 -1.42 0.70 10.10
C TYR A 143 -1.96 1.91 10.87
N LYS A 144 -2.41 1.63 12.10
CA LYS A 144 -2.70 2.63 13.12
C LYS A 144 -2.36 2.09 14.50
N LYS A 145 -1.63 2.87 15.30
CA LYS A 145 -1.42 2.57 16.72
C LYS A 145 -2.58 3.09 17.56
N VAL A 146 -3.12 2.24 18.43
CA VAL A 146 -4.25 2.54 19.32
C VAL A 146 -3.97 2.02 20.73
N ARG A 147 -4.76 2.45 21.71
CA ARG A 147 -4.64 2.01 23.10
C ARG A 147 -4.96 0.51 23.22
N SER A 148 -4.60 -0.07 24.37
CA SER A 148 -4.86 -1.48 24.68
C SER A 148 -6.34 -1.86 24.68
N ASP A 149 -7.24 -0.88 24.83
CA ASP A 149 -8.70 -0.99 24.76
C ASP A 149 -9.29 -0.61 23.39
N TYR A 150 -8.45 -0.56 22.34
CA TYR A 150 -8.79 -0.14 20.97
C TYR A 150 -9.19 1.33 20.79
N LYS A 151 -9.12 2.15 21.84
CA LYS A 151 -9.43 3.58 21.70
C LYS A 151 -8.29 4.36 21.06
N SER A 152 -8.65 5.40 20.30
CA SER A 152 -7.68 6.32 19.71
C SER A 152 -6.85 7.01 20.79
N TYR A 153 -5.54 7.13 20.58
CA TYR A 153 -4.65 7.87 21.48
C TYR A 153 -5.02 9.34 21.63
N HIS A 154 -5.50 9.94 20.54
CA HIS A 154 -5.75 11.38 20.43
C HIS A 154 -6.98 11.83 21.23
N ASP A 155 -8.11 11.13 21.08
CA ASP A 155 -9.39 11.52 21.72
C ASP A 155 -9.80 10.61 22.88
N GLY A 156 -9.20 9.41 23.02
CA GLY A 156 -9.56 8.43 24.03
C GLY A 156 -10.97 7.84 23.90
N ALA A 157 -11.68 8.10 22.80
CA ALA A 157 -13.10 7.79 22.64
C ALA A 157 -13.40 7.00 21.34
N THR A 158 -12.74 7.34 20.24
CA THR A 158 -12.95 6.69 18.94
C THR A 158 -12.58 5.22 19.03
N ASP A 159 -13.53 4.34 18.71
CA ASP A 159 -13.36 2.90 18.71
C ASP A 159 -12.67 2.41 17.43
N ASN A 160 -11.59 1.65 17.59
CA ASN A 160 -10.85 1.03 16.49
C ASN A 160 -10.82 -0.50 16.64
N SER A 161 -11.84 -1.08 17.27
CA SER A 161 -11.98 -2.54 17.35
C SER A 161 -12.09 -3.16 15.96
N ILE A 162 -11.54 -4.36 15.78
CA ILE A 162 -11.54 -5.08 14.50
C ILE A 162 -12.98 -5.26 13.98
N GLY A 163 -13.19 -4.98 12.70
CA GLY A 163 -14.50 -4.97 12.04
C GLY A 163 -15.23 -3.62 12.11
N THR A 164 -14.68 -2.63 12.81
CA THR A 164 -15.28 -1.29 12.89
C THR A 164 -14.99 -0.51 11.63
N LYS A 165 -16.02 0.06 10.99
CA LYS A 165 -15.88 1.14 10.02
C LYS A 165 -16.15 2.48 10.68
N LEU A 166 -15.18 3.38 10.62
CA LEU A 166 -15.33 4.69 11.26
C LEU A 166 -16.39 5.54 10.52
N PRO A 167 -17.21 6.31 11.23
CA PRO A 167 -18.16 7.20 10.59
C PRO A 167 -17.41 8.24 9.75
N PRO A 168 -17.89 8.62 8.55
CA PRO A 168 -17.27 9.68 7.77
C PRO A 168 -17.19 11.00 8.54
N MET A 169 -16.05 11.66 8.47
CA MET A 169 -15.82 13.01 8.99
C MET A 169 -15.87 14.02 7.83
N ASP A 170 -16.75 15.02 7.92
CA ASP A 170 -16.97 16.01 6.86
C ASP A 170 -15.90 17.10 6.84
N ASP A 171 -15.36 17.47 7.99
CA ASP A 171 -14.44 18.59 8.22
C ASP A 171 -13.00 18.11 8.46
N VAL A 172 -12.52 17.21 7.60
CA VAL A 172 -11.11 16.77 7.61
C VAL A 172 -10.23 17.80 6.91
N ASP A 173 -9.08 18.08 7.51
CA ASP A 173 -8.08 18.98 6.94
C ASP A 173 -7.41 18.35 5.70
N THR A 174 -7.49 19.07 4.60
CA THR A 174 -6.92 18.68 3.30
C THR A 174 -5.56 19.32 3.03
N ASP A 175 -5.09 20.22 3.89
CA ASP A 175 -3.81 20.90 3.73
C ASP A 175 -2.67 20.02 4.26
N ARG A 176 -1.84 19.53 3.33
CA ARG A 176 -0.69 18.69 3.67
C ARG A 176 0.36 19.36 4.56
N THR A 177 0.43 20.70 4.59
CA THR A 177 1.40 21.45 5.41
C THR A 177 0.98 21.55 6.87
N ASN A 178 -0.30 21.31 7.17
CA ASN A 178 -0.80 21.23 8.54
C ASN A 178 -0.51 19.84 9.11
N THR A 179 0.59 19.72 9.82
CA THR A 179 1.01 18.45 10.40
C THR A 179 0.12 18.05 11.58
N CYS A 180 -0.29 16.78 11.64
CA CYS A 180 -1.16 16.24 12.71
C CYS A 180 -2.53 16.93 12.91
N SER A 181 -3.15 17.47 11.85
CA SER A 181 -4.47 18.12 11.93
C SER A 181 -5.66 17.15 11.96
N ARG A 182 -6.88 17.70 11.96
CA ARG A 182 -8.15 16.96 12.06
C ARG A 182 -8.31 15.96 10.91
N GLY A 183 -8.55 14.71 11.27
CA GLY A 183 -8.79 13.60 10.36
C GLY A 183 -8.46 12.26 11.00
N TYR A 184 -8.90 11.17 10.37
CA TYR A 184 -8.45 9.86 10.81
C TYR A 184 -7.07 9.55 10.22
N HIS A 185 -6.10 9.39 11.11
CA HIS A 185 -4.72 9.09 10.73
C HIS A 185 -4.48 7.59 10.49
N PHE A 186 -3.73 7.32 9.43
CA PHE A 186 -3.14 6.02 9.09
C PHE A 186 -1.65 6.22 8.79
N CYS A 187 -0.86 5.15 8.85
CA CYS A 187 0.61 5.23 8.74
C CYS A 187 1.24 3.94 8.20
N SER A 188 2.44 4.07 7.64
CA SER A 188 3.24 2.91 7.23
C SER A 188 3.92 2.30 8.46
N HIS A 189 4.55 1.14 8.27
CA HIS A 189 5.33 0.50 9.32
C HIS A 189 6.36 1.47 9.95
N ASP A 190 7.12 2.17 9.11
CA ASP A 190 8.24 3.03 9.53
C ASP A 190 7.83 4.18 10.45
N TYR A 191 6.55 4.55 10.45
CA TYR A 191 6.01 5.60 11.30
C TYR A 191 5.46 5.08 12.64
N LEU A 192 5.22 3.77 12.80
CA LEU A 192 4.72 3.20 14.06
C LEU A 192 5.54 3.59 15.30
N PRO A 193 6.90 3.60 15.26
CA PRO A 193 7.71 4.04 16.40
C PRO A 193 7.51 5.53 16.77
N SER A 194 7.01 6.34 15.84
CA SER A 194 6.76 7.78 16.05
C SER A 194 5.42 8.09 16.71
N TYR A 195 4.57 7.07 16.95
CA TYR A 195 3.33 7.27 17.70
C TYR A 195 3.60 7.48 19.20
N TYR A 196 2.75 8.28 19.84
CA TYR A 196 2.78 8.49 21.29
C TYR A 196 2.54 7.17 22.05
N GLY A 197 3.45 6.85 22.97
CA GLY A 197 3.33 5.73 23.92
C GLY A 197 4.18 4.52 23.57
N SER A 198 4.80 3.92 24.59
CA SER A 198 5.55 2.66 24.50
C SER A 198 4.65 1.41 24.49
N GLU A 199 3.35 1.59 24.71
CA GLU A 199 2.36 0.51 24.81
C GLU A 199 1.25 0.71 23.79
N GLY A 200 0.43 -0.32 23.54
CA GLY A 200 -0.74 -0.24 22.66
C GLY A 200 -0.88 -1.43 21.73
N ARG A 201 -1.77 -1.27 20.75
CA ARG A 201 -2.06 -2.24 19.69
C ARG A 201 -1.80 -1.60 18.33
N VAL A 202 -1.36 -2.40 17.37
CA VAL A 202 -1.23 -1.98 15.97
C VAL A 202 -2.34 -2.64 15.17
N VAL A 203 -3.32 -1.84 14.78
CA VAL A 203 -4.44 -2.30 13.95
C VAL A 203 -4.13 -2.07 12.47
N VAL A 204 -4.65 -2.98 11.63
CA VAL A 204 -4.61 -2.88 10.17
C VAL A 204 -5.87 -2.17 9.71
N VAL A 205 -5.70 -1.11 8.94
CA VAL A 205 -6.81 -0.33 8.38
C VAL A 205 -6.85 -0.49 6.87
N LYS A 206 -8.04 -0.65 6.30
CA LYS A 206 -8.30 -0.60 4.87
C LYS A 206 -8.83 0.79 4.50
N VAL A 207 -8.06 1.50 3.70
CA VAL A 207 -8.34 2.88 3.31
C VAL A 207 -8.70 2.93 1.82
N ALA A 208 -9.84 3.51 1.51
CA ALA A 208 -10.23 3.75 0.12
C ALA A 208 -9.59 5.07 -0.37
N PRO A 209 -9.00 5.11 -1.57
CA PRO A 209 -8.41 6.33 -2.13
C PRO A 209 -9.35 7.54 -2.13
N GLU A 210 -10.65 7.33 -2.37
CA GLU A 210 -11.68 8.37 -2.36
C GLU A 210 -11.89 9.03 -0.97
N ASP A 211 -11.48 8.34 0.10
CA ASP A 211 -11.58 8.80 1.47
C ASP A 211 -10.30 9.49 1.97
N VAL A 212 -9.20 9.46 1.21
CA VAL A 212 -7.95 10.17 1.55
C VAL A 212 -8.16 11.68 1.43
N ARG A 213 -7.54 12.45 2.33
CA ARG A 213 -7.66 13.92 2.37
C ARG A 213 -6.34 14.64 2.25
N ALA A 214 -5.26 14.06 2.77
CA ALA A 214 -3.91 14.58 2.58
C ALA A 214 -2.86 13.53 2.96
N ILE A 215 -1.70 13.61 2.31
CA ILE A 215 -0.45 12.96 2.73
C ILE A 215 0.48 14.07 3.25
N PRO A 216 0.55 14.27 4.58
CA PRO A 216 1.39 15.30 5.18
C PRO A 216 2.84 15.25 4.67
N ASP A 217 3.45 16.43 4.51
CA ASP A 217 4.84 16.56 4.04
C ASP A 217 5.87 16.14 5.08
N ASP A 218 5.52 16.28 6.35
CA ASP A 218 6.31 15.76 7.45
C ASP A 218 6.27 14.23 7.47
N TYR A 219 7.40 13.63 7.87
CA TYR A 219 7.59 12.19 7.98
C TYR A 219 7.74 11.43 6.65
N ASP A 220 8.29 12.08 5.61
CA ASP A 220 8.70 11.40 4.38
C ASP A 220 7.52 10.64 3.71
N ASN A 221 6.30 11.18 3.81
CA ASN A 221 5.05 10.56 3.33
C ASN A 221 4.69 9.22 4.01
N ALA A 222 5.21 8.95 5.22
CA ALA A 222 4.94 7.73 5.99
C ALA A 222 3.62 7.78 6.78
N LYS A 223 2.85 8.86 6.66
CA LYS A 223 1.56 9.09 7.31
C LYS A 223 0.55 9.63 6.32
N GLY A 224 -0.74 9.37 6.55
CA GLY A 224 -1.82 10.00 5.79
C GLY A 224 -3.05 10.29 6.65
N ARG A 225 -3.95 11.09 6.09
CA ARG A 225 -5.25 11.46 6.67
C ARG A 225 -6.39 11.03 5.76
N ALA A 226 -7.46 10.53 6.39
CA ALA A 226 -8.68 10.13 5.72
C ALA A 226 -9.95 10.64 6.44
N SER A 227 -11.06 10.70 5.71
CA SER A 227 -12.41 10.94 6.25
C SER A 227 -13.04 9.71 6.89
N THR A 228 -12.63 8.51 6.50
CA THR A 228 -13.06 7.24 7.09
C THR A 228 -12.08 6.14 6.67
N TYR A 229 -12.12 5.00 7.36
CA TYR A 229 -11.55 3.73 6.93
C TYR A 229 -12.18 2.60 7.76
N GLU A 230 -11.89 1.37 7.38
CA GLU A 230 -12.31 0.17 8.09
C GLU A 230 -11.13 -0.47 8.82
N ILE A 231 -11.33 -0.89 10.06
CA ILE A 231 -10.35 -1.68 10.80
C ILE A 231 -10.57 -3.14 10.45
N VAL A 232 -9.57 -3.76 9.83
CA VAL A 232 -9.71 -5.09 9.23
C VAL A 232 -8.85 -6.16 9.89
N GLY A 233 -7.99 -5.79 10.85
CA GLY A 233 -7.14 -6.73 11.56
C GLY A 233 -6.26 -6.08 12.62
N GLU A 234 -5.38 -6.87 13.21
CA GLU A 234 -4.36 -6.46 14.18
C GLU A 234 -3.08 -7.25 13.91
N VAL A 235 -1.93 -6.61 14.09
CA VAL A 235 -0.61 -7.25 13.96
C VAL A 235 0.20 -6.86 15.20
N PRO A 236 0.94 -7.78 15.84
CA PRO A 236 1.90 -7.40 16.87
C PRO A 236 2.93 -6.42 16.29
N GLU A 237 3.27 -5.35 17.02
CA GLU A 237 4.15 -4.29 16.50
C GLU A 237 5.49 -4.82 15.96
N LYS A 238 6.08 -5.81 16.63
CA LYS A 238 7.31 -6.50 16.20
C LYS A 238 7.21 -7.25 14.86
N ASP A 239 6.00 -7.63 14.47
CA ASP A 239 5.72 -8.43 13.27
C ASP A 239 5.20 -7.54 12.11
N ALA A 240 4.93 -6.25 12.38
CA ALA A 240 4.35 -5.32 11.41
C ALA A 240 5.25 -5.07 10.19
N GLU A 241 6.58 -5.11 10.35
CA GLU A 241 7.52 -5.00 9.22
C GLU A 241 7.33 -6.12 8.20
N PHE A 242 7.02 -7.33 8.68
CA PHE A 242 7.04 -8.55 7.89
C PHE A 242 5.66 -9.01 7.42
N ALA A 243 4.58 -8.47 8.02
CA ALA A 243 3.22 -8.97 7.83
C ALA A 243 2.73 -8.98 6.37
N PHE A 244 3.27 -8.10 5.51
CA PHE A 244 2.88 -8.00 4.11
C PHE A 244 4.06 -8.12 3.12
N VAL A 245 5.23 -8.56 3.59
CA VAL A 245 6.41 -8.71 2.72
C VAL A 245 6.11 -9.72 1.60
N GLY A 246 6.36 -9.31 0.35
CA GLY A 246 6.11 -10.14 -0.83
C GLY A 246 4.64 -10.27 -1.23
N ARG A 247 3.72 -9.53 -0.59
CA ARG A 247 2.28 -9.57 -0.87
C ARG A 247 1.81 -8.21 -1.40
N PRO A 248 2.11 -7.83 -2.66
CA PRO A 248 1.73 -6.53 -3.19
C PRO A 248 0.21 -6.32 -3.29
N VAL A 249 -0.55 -7.40 -3.40
CA VAL A 249 -2.02 -7.42 -3.40
C VAL A 249 -2.50 -8.45 -2.41
N VAL A 250 -3.44 -8.07 -1.55
CA VAL A 250 -4.10 -8.96 -0.58
C VAL A 250 -5.60 -9.07 -0.85
N THR A 251 -6.13 -10.28 -0.68
CA THR A 251 -7.57 -10.57 -0.78
C THR A 251 -8.22 -10.91 0.55
N HIS A 252 -7.40 -11.38 1.50
CA HIS A 252 -7.82 -11.74 2.84
C HIS A 252 -6.89 -11.06 3.82
N TYR A 253 -7.49 -10.45 4.83
CA TYR A 253 -6.82 -9.72 5.89
C TYR A 253 -7.63 -9.92 7.17
N GLY A 254 -6.93 -9.90 8.30
CA GLY A 254 -7.48 -10.30 9.59
C GLY A 254 -6.41 -10.12 10.67
N THR A 255 -6.65 -10.72 11.82
CA THR A 255 -5.66 -10.75 12.89
C THR A 255 -4.46 -11.61 12.49
N TYR A 256 -3.26 -11.08 12.65
CA TYR A 256 -2.02 -11.79 12.38
C TYR A 256 -1.93 -13.09 13.20
N GLY A 257 -1.48 -14.17 12.55
CA GLY A 257 -1.44 -15.51 13.15
C GLY A 257 -2.77 -16.27 13.10
N ASP A 258 -3.87 -15.65 12.68
CA ASP A 258 -5.11 -16.37 12.42
C ASP A 258 -5.04 -17.09 11.07
N SER A 259 -5.19 -18.41 11.08
CA SER A 259 -5.24 -19.28 9.89
C SER A 259 -6.34 -18.87 8.89
N ALA A 260 -7.28 -18.02 9.30
CA ALA A 260 -8.33 -17.43 8.48
C ALA A 260 -7.89 -16.22 7.63
N ALA A 261 -6.72 -15.61 7.89
CA ALA A 261 -6.15 -14.52 7.06
C ALA A 261 -5.51 -15.04 5.75
N GLY A 262 -6.15 -16.05 5.15
CA GLY A 262 -5.62 -16.90 4.10
C GLY A 262 -5.37 -16.22 2.77
N ASP A 263 -4.15 -15.73 2.58
CA ASP A 263 -3.25 -16.33 1.58
C ASP A 263 -1.92 -16.64 2.30
N GLY A 264 -1.37 -17.82 2.04
CA GLY A 264 -0.55 -18.58 2.98
C GLY A 264 0.43 -17.77 3.85
N SER A 265 0.11 -17.69 5.14
CA SER A 265 1.11 -17.37 6.16
C SER A 265 2.20 -18.43 6.08
N VAL A 266 3.32 -18.10 5.45
CA VAL A 266 4.57 -18.77 5.77
C VAL A 266 4.87 -18.38 7.22
N SER A 267 4.60 -19.30 8.13
CA SER A 267 5.15 -19.22 9.48
C SER A 267 6.68 -19.15 9.31
N LEU A 268 7.30 -18.14 9.92
CA LEU A 268 8.77 -17.97 9.92
C LEU A 268 9.47 -19.18 10.58
N ASP A 269 8.73 -19.94 11.37
CA ASP A 269 9.14 -21.14 12.08
C ASP A 269 9.56 -22.26 11.11
N ASP A 270 9.01 -22.29 9.89
CA ASP A 270 9.33 -23.32 8.87
C ASP A 270 10.65 -23.05 8.13
N ARG A 271 11.25 -21.86 8.25
CA ARG A 271 12.54 -21.53 7.59
C ARG A 271 13.77 -21.78 8.45
N TRP A 272 13.61 -21.93 9.77
CA TRP A 272 14.74 -22.08 10.70
C TRP A 272 15.03 -23.54 11.10
N ALA A 273 14.17 -24.49 10.72
CA ALA A 273 14.33 -25.92 11.08
C ALA A 273 15.40 -26.68 10.26
N GLY A 274 16.23 -26.00 9.47
CA GLY A 274 17.11 -26.64 8.47
C GLY A 274 18.56 -26.16 8.42
N MET A 275 19.02 -25.39 9.40
CA MET A 275 20.44 -25.02 9.50
C MET A 275 21.03 -25.74 10.71
N GLU A 276 21.57 -26.94 10.46
CA GLU A 276 22.40 -27.66 11.41
C GLU A 276 23.58 -26.77 11.81
N GLU A 277 23.84 -26.71 13.13
CA GLU A 277 24.93 -25.97 13.75
C GLU A 277 26.27 -26.55 13.27
N GLU A 278 27.01 -25.81 12.44
CA GLU A 278 28.45 -25.99 12.31
C GLU A 278 29.09 -25.01 13.29
N GLU A 279 29.61 -25.56 14.39
CA GLU A 279 30.50 -24.89 15.34
C GLU A 279 31.83 -24.60 14.63
N ASP A 280 32.02 -23.37 14.16
CA ASP A 280 33.36 -22.88 13.77
C ASP A 280 33.93 -22.00 14.89
N GLU A 281 34.94 -22.58 15.53
CA GLU A 281 35.89 -21.94 16.45
C GLU A 281 36.65 -20.78 15.76
N ASP A 282 37.12 -19.84 16.57
CA ASP A 282 38.13 -18.79 16.28
C ASP A 282 37.69 -17.47 15.61
N ASP A 283 37.25 -16.49 16.43
CA ASP A 283 37.44 -15.05 16.15
C ASP A 283 38.48 -14.45 17.13
N PRO A 284 39.71 -14.17 16.67
CA PRO A 284 40.80 -13.64 17.49
C PRO A 284 40.94 -12.12 17.36
N PHE A 285 39.89 -11.35 17.66
CA PHE A 285 40.02 -9.89 17.83
C PHE A 285 39.23 -9.36 19.03
N LEU A 286 39.47 -9.96 20.19
CA LEU A 286 39.42 -9.23 21.46
C LEU A 286 40.78 -8.54 21.67
N ARG A 287 40.79 -7.21 21.57
CA ARG A 287 41.73 -6.39 22.32
C ARG A 287 40.95 -5.42 23.17
N ASP A 288 40.84 -5.83 24.43
CA ASP A 288 40.72 -4.98 25.59
C ASP A 288 41.77 -3.86 25.51
N ASP A 289 41.33 -2.64 25.78
CA ASP A 289 42.13 -1.62 26.47
C ASP A 289 41.11 -0.79 27.27
N ASP A 290 40.83 -1.27 28.48
CA ASP A 290 40.33 -0.46 29.59
C ASP A 290 41.42 0.54 30.02
N ASP A 291 41.04 1.78 30.31
CA ASP A 291 41.37 2.47 31.58
C ASP A 291 40.90 3.94 31.54
N ASP A 292 39.79 4.16 32.26
CA ASP A 292 39.62 5.08 33.39
C ASP A 292 39.92 6.60 33.33
N ASP A 293 38.91 7.30 33.89
CA ASP A 293 38.96 8.49 34.75
C ASP A 293 39.29 9.88 34.15
N ALA A 294 38.28 10.78 34.18
CA ALA A 294 38.12 11.73 35.30
C ALA A 294 37.27 12.96 34.93
N ALA A 295 36.60 13.47 35.96
CA ALA A 295 35.70 14.60 36.04
C ALA A 295 36.14 15.92 35.36
N GLY A 296 35.15 16.70 34.93
CA GLY A 296 35.31 18.09 34.54
C GLY A 296 33.97 18.82 34.47
N ASP A 297 33.53 19.35 35.62
CA ASP A 297 32.50 20.39 35.74
C ASP A 297 32.79 21.57 34.79
N VAL A 298 31.80 21.99 33.98
CA VAL A 298 31.70 23.39 33.57
C VAL A 298 30.24 23.81 33.36
N ASN A 299 29.82 24.71 34.25
CA ASN A 299 28.62 25.54 34.19
C ASN A 299 28.75 26.68 33.16
N TYR A 300 27.62 27.39 32.96
CA TYR A 300 27.39 28.73 32.37
C TYR A 300 26.86 28.72 30.91
N VAL A 301 25.83 29.46 30.50
CA VAL A 301 24.94 30.51 31.06
C VAL A 301 23.63 30.46 30.27
N VAL A 302 22.52 30.79 30.93
CA VAL A 302 21.23 31.13 30.31
C VAL A 302 21.27 32.61 29.96
N ASP A 303 21.11 32.95 28.68
CA ASP A 303 20.76 34.32 28.27
C ASP A 303 19.32 34.32 27.73
N ASP A 304 18.42 34.83 28.56
CA ASP A 304 17.16 35.45 28.17
C ASP A 304 17.48 36.80 27.50
N ASP A 305 16.93 37.07 26.32
CA ASP A 305 16.31 38.38 26.08
C ASP A 305 15.52 38.45 24.75
N ASP A 306 14.30 38.96 24.90
CA ASP A 306 13.66 40.03 24.11
C ASP A 306 12.41 39.72 23.29
N LYS A 307 11.63 40.80 23.18
CA LYS A 307 10.18 40.92 23.09
C LYS A 307 9.65 41.05 21.66
N THR A 308 8.36 40.72 21.53
CA THR A 308 7.27 41.37 20.74
C THR A 308 7.60 42.08 19.42
N ALA A 309 6.88 41.72 18.33
CA ALA A 309 5.80 42.55 17.74
C ALA A 309 5.40 42.11 16.31
N GLU A 310 4.07 42.04 16.12
CA GLU A 310 3.23 42.45 14.97
C GLU A 310 3.60 42.24 13.48
N GLN A 311 2.59 41.65 12.80
CA GLN A 311 1.95 42.07 11.53
C GLN A 311 2.81 42.26 10.27
N ASN A 312 2.63 41.37 9.28
CA ASN A 312 2.28 41.78 7.91
C ASN A 312 1.83 40.57 7.06
N ALA A 313 0.63 40.68 6.48
CA ALA A 313 0.14 39.80 5.43
C ALA A 313 0.51 40.37 4.05
N PRO A 314 0.84 39.55 3.04
CA PRO A 314 0.80 39.96 1.66
C PRO A 314 -0.34 39.31 0.86
N ILE A 315 -0.68 40.04 -0.19
CA ILE A 315 -1.87 39.98 -1.04
C ILE A 315 -1.68 38.95 -2.18
N LEU A 316 -2.74 38.23 -2.53
CA LEU A 316 -2.82 37.32 -3.69
C LEU A 316 -2.83 38.07 -5.04
N PRO A 317 -2.06 37.64 -6.07
CA PRO A 317 -2.29 38.04 -7.45
C PRO A 317 -3.29 37.08 -8.15
N PRO A 318 -3.93 37.52 -9.26
CA PRO A 318 -5.09 36.85 -9.85
C PRO A 318 -4.73 35.67 -10.76
N ALA A 319 -5.74 34.86 -11.03
CA ALA A 319 -5.73 33.68 -11.90
C ALA A 319 -5.34 34.00 -13.35
N ASP A 320 -4.38 33.26 -13.91
CA ASP A 320 -4.47 32.63 -15.25
C ASP A 320 -3.23 31.77 -15.57
N ALA A 321 -3.50 30.70 -16.33
CA ALA A 321 -2.61 29.74 -17.01
C ALA A 321 -1.75 28.78 -16.15
N LEU A 322 -2.13 27.49 -16.19
CA LEU A 322 -1.34 26.35 -15.69
C LEU A 322 -0.03 26.21 -16.48
N PRO A 323 1.16 26.25 -15.85
CA PRO A 323 2.39 25.82 -16.49
C PRO A 323 2.48 24.28 -16.47
N ALA A 324 2.98 23.71 -17.56
CA ALA A 324 3.33 22.29 -17.64
C ALA A 324 4.41 21.97 -16.58
N MET A 325 4.18 20.95 -15.74
CA MET A 325 5.17 20.48 -14.77
C MET A 325 6.10 19.46 -15.41
N GLU A 326 7.41 19.71 -15.32
CA GLU A 326 8.47 18.72 -15.49
C GLU A 326 8.51 17.84 -14.23
N HIS A 327 8.42 16.52 -14.40
CA HIS A 327 8.58 15.56 -13.30
C HIS A 327 10.08 15.24 -13.11
N PRO A 328 10.58 15.12 -11.87
CA PRO A 328 11.93 14.63 -11.61
C PRO A 328 12.05 13.15 -11.99
N GLU A 329 13.20 12.79 -12.55
CA GLU A 329 13.57 11.43 -12.98
C GLU A 329 13.41 10.40 -11.84
N PRO A 330 12.84 9.21 -12.11
CA PRO A 330 12.60 8.18 -11.09
C PRO A 330 13.92 7.60 -10.55
N THR A 331 14.02 7.46 -9.22
CA THR A 331 15.21 6.93 -8.54
C THR A 331 15.26 5.40 -8.50
N ALA A 332 16.47 4.88 -8.24
CA ALA A 332 16.93 3.49 -8.42
C ALA A 332 16.23 2.38 -7.59
N TRP A 333 15.18 2.69 -6.82
CA TRP A 333 14.48 1.70 -5.98
C TRP A 333 13.46 0.83 -6.74
N TRP A 334 13.06 1.23 -7.95
CA TRP A 334 12.03 0.53 -8.75
C TRP A 334 12.40 -0.89 -9.22
N HIS A 335 13.68 -1.29 -9.09
CA HIS A 335 14.13 -2.62 -9.47
C HIS A 335 13.75 -3.75 -8.49
N VAL A 336 13.26 -3.43 -7.29
CA VAL A 336 13.02 -4.46 -6.25
C VAL A 336 11.75 -5.29 -6.51
N LEU A 337 10.77 -4.78 -7.26
CA LEU A 337 9.56 -5.53 -7.63
C LEU A 337 9.73 -6.45 -8.85
N LEU A 338 10.93 -6.50 -9.44
CA LEU A 338 11.26 -7.34 -10.60
C LEU A 338 12.04 -8.62 -10.24
N ARG A 339 12.28 -8.89 -8.96
CA ARG A 339 12.96 -10.12 -8.51
C ARG A 339 12.25 -10.77 -7.33
N ARG A 340 11.20 -11.53 -7.64
CA ARG A 340 11.04 -12.95 -7.27
C ARG A 340 9.69 -13.47 -7.72
#